data_AF-A0A1H4JI01-F1
#
_entry.id   AF-A0A1H4JI01-F1
#
_cell.length_a   1.000
_cell.length_b   1.000
_cell.length_c   1.000
_cell.angle_alpha   90.00
_cell.angle_beta   90.00
_cell.angle_gamma   90.00
#
_symmetry.space_group_name_H-M   'P 1'
#
loop_
_entity.id
_entity.type
_entity.pdbx_description
1 polymer ?
#
loop_
_entity_poly.entity_id
_entity_poly.type
_entity_poly.pdbx_seq_one_letter_code
_entity_poly.pdbx_strand_id
1 'polypeptide(L)'
;MRLPTPSTSHRLCTAVFLPLLTISALSAQSIQLQSPKERILLAELPRIDDLPDAPSAAFLQAAQTVPLQQRPQPGAEPSTSAPPSLDDLGLAPAQQRADPDLQKKLDRRTEMLKIHQRLGIITLAPLAAACLSSALAPPDPRNGNGNTVGRDIHLSLGSLAVMSYGATAYYAIRAPKIDDGHARGGIKWHKYLIYVHAPGMVLTPILGAMAFQQANNGEKVHGIASAHAAVAWTTVASYSAAILAVSWPLTHKN
;
A
#
# COMPACT_ATOMS: atom_id res chain seq x y z
N MET A 1 1.48 71.74 -20.19
CA MET A 1 0.82 71.33 -18.94
C MET A 1 0.30 69.90 -19.15
N ARG A 2 1.00 68.89 -18.64
CA ARG A 2 0.70 67.46 -18.87
C ARG A 2 0.60 66.80 -17.51
N LEU A 3 -0.59 66.33 -17.14
CA LEU A 3 -0.83 65.68 -15.84
C LEU A 3 -0.37 64.20 -15.90
N PRO A 4 0.28 63.68 -14.85
CA PRO A 4 0.66 62.27 -14.78
C PRO A 4 -0.52 61.40 -14.32
N THR A 5 -0.65 60.21 -14.90
CA THR A 5 -1.56 59.15 -14.45
C THR A 5 -0.89 58.28 -13.38
N PRO A 6 -1.64 57.78 -12.37
CA PRO A 6 -1.08 56.95 -11.30
C PRO A 6 -0.87 55.50 -11.72
N SER A 7 0.28 54.96 -11.32
CA SER A 7 0.69 53.56 -11.40
C SER A 7 0.03 52.75 -10.28
N THR A 8 -0.79 51.78 -10.64
CA THR A 8 -1.33 50.76 -9.73
C THR A 8 -0.41 49.54 -9.73
N SER A 9 0.34 49.38 -8.65
CA SER A 9 1.16 48.20 -8.39
C SER A 9 0.37 47.20 -7.55
N HIS A 10 -0.05 46.10 -8.18
CA HIS A 10 -0.62 44.96 -7.45
C HIS A 10 0.52 44.14 -6.82
N ARG A 11 0.75 44.35 -5.52
CA ARG A 11 1.56 43.46 -4.69
C ARG A 11 0.73 42.22 -4.35
N LEU A 12 0.93 41.14 -5.09
CA LEU A 12 0.39 39.83 -4.75
C LEU A 12 1.28 39.20 -3.67
N CYS A 13 0.84 39.29 -2.41
CA CYS A 13 1.42 38.54 -1.30
C CYS A 13 0.98 37.07 -1.38
N THR A 14 1.79 36.21 -1.99
CA THR A 14 1.69 34.75 -1.85
C THR A 14 2.71 34.28 -0.82
N ALA A 15 2.28 34.24 0.45
CA ALA A 15 3.01 33.52 1.49
C ALA A 15 2.68 32.03 1.37
N VAL A 16 3.49 31.29 0.60
CA VAL A 16 3.48 29.83 0.61
C VAL A 16 4.50 29.36 1.64
N PHE A 17 3.99 28.82 2.74
CA PHE A 17 4.79 28.05 3.71
C PHE A 17 5.29 26.77 3.02
N LEU A 18 6.58 26.75 2.65
CA LEU A 18 7.33 25.54 2.32
C LEU A 18 7.86 24.91 3.61
N PRO A 19 7.53 23.65 3.97
CA PRO A 19 8.38 22.91 4.87
C PRO A 19 9.57 22.36 4.08
N LEU A 20 10.73 22.82 4.50
CA LEU A 20 12.07 22.38 4.15
C LEU A 20 12.24 20.89 4.50
N LEU A 21 12.21 20.00 3.51
CA LEU A 21 12.63 18.60 3.70
C LEU A 21 14.00 18.42 3.04
N THR A 22 15.02 18.42 3.87
CA THR A 22 16.43 18.20 3.51
C THR A 22 16.63 16.77 3.00
N ILE A 23 16.93 16.63 1.72
CA ILE A 23 17.37 15.37 1.11
C ILE A 23 18.86 15.21 1.43
N SER A 24 19.19 14.35 2.39
CA SER A 24 20.56 13.86 2.55
C SER A 24 20.78 12.67 1.62
N ALA A 25 21.78 12.80 0.76
CA ALA A 25 22.23 11.77 -0.16
C ALA A 25 22.66 10.50 0.59
N LEU A 26 22.13 9.35 0.19
CA LEU A 26 22.63 8.05 0.63
C LEU A 26 23.51 7.46 -0.48
N SER A 27 24.80 7.44 -0.21
CA SER A 27 25.85 6.85 -1.03
C SER A 27 25.72 5.32 -1.06
N ALA A 28 26.01 4.75 -2.22
CA ALA A 28 26.02 3.32 -2.47
C ALA A 28 27.04 2.58 -1.60
N GLN A 29 26.60 1.50 -0.96
CA GLN A 29 27.49 0.46 -0.44
C GLN A 29 27.08 -0.90 -1.01
N SER A 30 28.12 -1.56 -1.48
CA SER A 30 28.17 -2.77 -2.29
C SER A 30 27.60 -4.01 -1.61
N ILE A 31 26.96 -4.83 -2.43
CA ILE A 31 26.55 -6.21 -2.17
C ILE A 31 27.78 -7.04 -1.78
N GLN A 32 27.80 -7.61 -0.58
CA GLN A 32 28.69 -8.71 -0.23
C GLN A 32 27.82 -9.93 0.12
N LEU A 33 27.73 -10.88 -0.82
CA LEU A 33 27.26 -12.23 -0.55
C LEU A 33 28.36 -12.99 0.18
N GLN A 34 28.02 -13.63 1.30
CA GLN A 34 28.28 -15.05 1.62
C GLN A 34 28.27 -15.25 3.15
N SER A 35 27.24 -15.93 3.65
CA SER A 35 27.27 -16.60 4.95
C SER A 35 26.90 -18.08 4.74
N PRO A 36 27.71 -19.06 5.21
CA PRO A 36 27.52 -20.49 4.93
C PRO A 36 26.31 -21.14 5.63
N LYS A 37 25.53 -20.36 6.38
CA LYS A 37 24.49 -20.89 7.28
C LYS A 37 23.15 -21.15 6.58
N GLU A 38 22.96 -20.68 5.35
CA GLU A 38 21.72 -20.88 4.57
C GLU A 38 21.73 -22.16 3.71
N ARG A 39 22.86 -22.89 3.65
CA ARG A 39 22.91 -24.18 2.91
C ARG A 39 22.29 -25.36 3.68
N ILE A 40 21.94 -25.18 4.96
CA ILE A 40 21.33 -26.25 5.78
C ILE A 40 19.80 -26.08 5.89
N LEU A 41 19.22 -24.95 5.48
CA LEU A 41 17.78 -24.73 5.58
C LEU A 41 16.96 -25.18 4.35
N LEU A 42 17.64 -25.63 3.29
CA LEU A 42 17.02 -26.13 2.05
C LEU A 42 16.80 -27.67 2.05
N ALA A 43 17.09 -28.35 3.16
CA ALA A 43 16.95 -29.80 3.29
C ALA A 43 15.77 -30.26 4.16
N GLU A 44 14.99 -29.34 4.75
CA GLU A 44 13.85 -29.67 5.61
C GLU A 44 12.58 -28.99 5.09
N LEU A 45 12.22 -29.27 3.83
CA LEU A 45 10.85 -29.04 3.36
C LEU A 45 10.03 -30.28 3.75
N PRO A 46 9.01 -30.16 4.62
CA PRO A 46 8.04 -31.24 4.74
C PRO A 46 7.36 -31.42 3.39
N ARG A 47 7.40 -32.65 2.89
CA ARG A 47 6.68 -33.10 1.70
C ARG A 47 5.19 -32.86 1.96
N ILE A 48 4.45 -32.38 0.94
CA ILE A 48 3.04 -31.94 1.04
C ILE A 48 2.06 -33.13 1.25
N ASP A 49 2.56 -34.29 1.66
CA ASP A 49 1.78 -35.52 1.84
C ASP A 49 1.62 -35.92 3.33
N ASP A 50 2.27 -35.23 4.28
CA ASP A 50 2.25 -35.58 5.72
C ASP A 50 1.72 -34.44 6.62
N LEU A 51 0.53 -33.92 6.31
CA LEU A 51 -0.26 -33.12 7.27
C LEU A 51 -1.54 -33.92 7.59
N PRO A 52 -1.92 -34.11 8.87
CA PRO A 52 -3.15 -34.84 9.18
C PRO A 52 -4.33 -34.16 8.51
N ASP A 53 -5.07 -34.93 7.72
CA ASP A 53 -6.31 -34.50 7.11
C ASP A 53 -7.19 -33.83 8.17
N ALA A 54 -7.75 -32.67 7.83
CA ALA A 54 -8.87 -32.11 8.58
C ALA A 54 -9.94 -33.21 8.73
N PRO A 55 -10.61 -33.33 9.89
CA PRO A 55 -11.55 -34.40 10.13
C PRO A 55 -12.58 -34.44 8.99
N SER A 56 -12.50 -35.50 8.20
CA SER A 56 -13.40 -35.76 7.09
C SER A 56 -14.81 -35.97 7.62
N ALA A 57 -15.81 -35.84 6.74
CA ALA A 57 -17.24 -35.92 7.03
C ALA A 57 -17.70 -37.19 7.79
N ALA A 58 -16.81 -38.14 8.07
CA ALA A 58 -17.00 -39.20 9.05
C ALA A 58 -17.25 -38.70 10.48
N PHE A 59 -16.72 -37.52 10.86
CA PHE A 59 -17.03 -36.94 12.19
C PHE A 59 -18.48 -36.44 12.30
N LEU A 60 -19.12 -36.10 11.16
CA LEU A 60 -20.55 -35.77 11.11
C LEU A 60 -21.45 -37.01 11.13
N GLN A 61 -20.92 -38.21 10.85
CA GLN A 61 -21.65 -39.47 11.00
C GLN A 61 -21.52 -40.08 12.40
N ALA A 62 -20.45 -39.78 13.14
CA ALA A 62 -20.35 -40.15 14.56
C ALA A 62 -21.34 -39.37 15.45
N ALA A 63 -21.86 -38.23 14.98
CA ALA A 63 -22.91 -37.48 15.66
C ALA A 63 -24.34 -38.05 15.46
N GLN A 64 -24.52 -39.12 14.67
CA GLN A 64 -25.85 -39.66 14.32
C GLN A 64 -26.27 -40.91 15.12
N THR A 65 -25.56 -41.29 16.17
CA THR A 65 -26.02 -42.38 17.07
C THR A 65 -26.02 -41.94 18.54
N VAL A 66 -26.84 -40.94 18.84
CA VAL A 66 -27.32 -40.73 20.21
C VAL A 66 -28.64 -41.52 20.33
N PRO A 67 -28.80 -42.45 21.29
CA PRO A 67 -30.08 -43.10 21.52
C PRO A 67 -31.11 -42.04 21.92
N LEU A 68 -32.32 -42.14 21.35
CA LEU A 68 -33.49 -41.36 21.73
C LEU A 68 -33.84 -41.61 23.20
N GLN A 69 -33.26 -40.86 24.13
CA GLN A 69 -33.74 -40.78 25.51
C GLN A 69 -34.79 -39.67 25.60
N GLN A 70 -36.05 -40.10 25.55
CA GLN A 70 -37.28 -39.43 26.03
C GLN A 70 -37.43 -37.91 25.87
N ARG A 71 -38.24 -37.56 24.87
CA ARG A 71 -39.03 -36.31 24.78
C ARG A 71 -39.92 -36.14 26.03
N PRO A 72 -39.81 -35.04 26.80
CA PRO A 72 -40.87 -34.66 27.74
C PRO A 72 -42.07 -34.08 26.99
N GLN A 73 -43.25 -34.49 27.43
CA GLN A 73 -44.59 -34.10 26.97
C GLN A 73 -44.88 -32.58 27.11
N PRO A 74 -45.87 -32.06 26.36
CA PRO A 74 -46.24 -30.64 26.37
C PRO A 74 -47.03 -30.33 27.64
N GLY A 75 -46.42 -29.59 28.58
CA GLY A 75 -47.09 -29.19 29.80
C GLY A 75 -46.13 -28.95 30.97
N ALA A 76 -45.18 -28.04 30.80
CA ALA A 76 -44.51 -27.34 31.89
C ALA A 76 -43.76 -26.17 31.24
N GLU A 77 -44.15 -24.92 31.54
CA GLU A 77 -43.31 -23.77 31.22
C GLU A 77 -42.04 -23.86 32.07
N PRO A 78 -40.83 -24.01 31.49
CA PRO A 78 -39.62 -23.81 32.24
C PRO A 78 -39.43 -22.30 32.38
N SER A 79 -39.51 -21.86 33.62
CA SER A 79 -39.21 -20.51 34.07
C SER A 79 -37.82 -20.08 33.57
N THR A 80 -37.78 -18.90 32.94
CA THR A 80 -36.60 -18.07 32.67
C THR A 80 -35.41 -18.80 32.03
N SER A 81 -35.47 -19.00 30.71
CA SER A 81 -34.27 -19.29 29.91
C SER A 81 -33.27 -18.13 30.08
N ALA A 82 -32.18 -18.39 30.77
CA ALA A 82 -31.05 -17.46 30.83
C ALA A 82 -30.64 -17.10 29.39
N PRO A 83 -30.31 -15.82 29.11
CA PRO A 83 -29.89 -15.41 27.78
C PRO A 83 -28.64 -16.20 27.35
N PRO A 84 -28.51 -16.51 26.04
CA PRO A 84 -27.32 -17.19 25.53
C PRO A 84 -26.05 -16.44 25.92
N SER A 85 -25.04 -17.18 26.37
CA SER A 85 -23.80 -16.65 26.94
C SER A 85 -22.59 -16.94 26.05
N LEU A 86 -21.50 -16.18 26.21
CA LEU A 86 -20.25 -16.44 25.49
C LEU A 86 -19.59 -17.77 25.92
N ASP A 87 -19.94 -18.27 27.11
CA ASP A 87 -19.54 -19.60 27.59
C ASP A 87 -20.13 -20.71 26.70
N ASP A 88 -21.32 -20.51 26.13
CA ASP A 88 -21.96 -21.46 25.20
C ASP A 88 -21.19 -21.61 23.87
N LEU A 89 -20.30 -20.65 23.55
CA LEU A 89 -19.37 -20.71 22.40
C LEU A 89 -18.02 -21.34 22.75
N GLY A 90 -17.85 -21.85 23.98
CA GLY A 90 -16.59 -22.41 24.48
C GLY A 90 -15.52 -21.36 24.80
N LEU A 91 -15.89 -20.08 24.92
CA LEU A 91 -14.97 -19.01 25.30
C LEU A 91 -14.81 -18.99 26.82
N ALA A 92 -13.62 -19.28 27.34
CA ALA A 92 -13.35 -19.19 28.77
C ALA A 92 -13.54 -17.74 29.28
N PRO A 93 -13.92 -17.51 30.54
CA PRO A 93 -14.13 -16.16 31.10
C PRO A 93 -12.92 -15.22 30.95
N ALA A 94 -11.70 -15.77 30.91
CA ALA A 94 -10.49 -15.02 30.64
C ALA A 94 -10.41 -14.43 29.22
N GLN A 95 -11.01 -15.11 28.22
CA GLN A 95 -11.09 -14.68 26.82
C GLN A 95 -12.21 -13.65 26.59
N GLN A 96 -13.15 -13.54 27.52
CA GLN A 96 -14.27 -12.59 27.49
C GLN A 96 -13.91 -11.24 28.11
N ARG A 97 -12.75 -11.13 28.77
CA ARG A 97 -12.31 -9.90 29.43
C ARG A 97 -11.87 -8.89 28.38
N ALA A 98 -12.59 -7.78 28.29
CA ALA A 98 -12.20 -6.66 27.45
C ALA A 98 -10.82 -6.12 27.86
N ASP A 99 -9.89 -6.03 26.90
CA ASP A 99 -8.60 -5.35 27.08
C ASP A 99 -8.69 -3.95 26.45
N PRO A 100 -8.83 -2.89 27.26
CA PRO A 100 -8.97 -1.52 26.75
C PRO A 100 -7.71 -1.03 26.02
N ASP A 101 -6.52 -1.53 26.38
CA ASP A 101 -5.27 -1.14 25.73
C ASP A 101 -5.13 -1.80 24.36
N LEU A 102 -5.52 -3.07 24.23
CA LEU A 102 -5.59 -3.75 22.94
C LEU A 102 -6.62 -3.09 22.03
N GLN A 103 -7.81 -2.78 22.54
CA GLN A 103 -8.84 -2.09 21.76
C GLN A 103 -8.33 -0.75 21.23
N LYS A 104 -7.70 0.07 22.08
CA LYS A 104 -7.11 1.34 21.68
C LYS A 104 -6.03 1.19 20.60
N LYS A 105 -5.20 0.15 20.68
CA LYS A 105 -4.20 -0.17 19.63
C LYS A 105 -4.85 -0.55 18.31
N LEU A 106 -5.91 -1.37 18.34
CA LEU A 106 -6.67 -1.78 17.16
C LEU A 106 -7.37 -0.61 16.49
N ASP A 107 -7.98 0.28 17.28
CA ASP A 107 -8.65 1.48 16.78
C ASP A 107 -7.64 2.40 16.09
N ARG A 108 -6.49 2.64 16.73
CA ARG A 108 -5.43 3.48 16.14
C ARG A 108 -4.86 2.87 14.86
N ARG A 109 -4.60 1.56 14.84
CA ARG A 109 -4.15 0.85 13.63
C ARG A 109 -5.18 0.99 12.51
N THR A 110 -6.45 0.74 12.81
CA THR A 110 -7.55 0.83 11.85
C THR A 110 -7.67 2.24 11.27
N GLU A 111 -7.59 3.26 12.13
CA GLU A 111 -7.59 4.66 11.71
C GLU A 111 -6.45 4.97 10.74
N MET A 112 -5.21 4.60 11.08
CA MET A 112 -4.04 4.84 10.22
C MET A 112 -4.14 4.09 8.89
N LEU A 113 -4.62 2.85 8.89
CA LEU A 113 -4.80 2.06 7.65
C LEU A 113 -5.92 2.62 6.77
N LYS A 114 -7.00 3.15 7.35
CA LYS A 114 -8.04 3.88 6.59
C LYS A 114 -7.45 5.13 5.92
N ILE A 115 -6.60 5.87 6.62
CA ILE A 115 -5.92 7.05 6.04
C ILE A 115 -4.96 6.60 4.92
N HIS A 116 -4.15 5.57 5.15
CA HIS A 116 -3.28 4.97 4.13
C HIS A 116 -4.07 4.59 2.87
N GLN A 117 -5.19 3.87 3.01
CA GLN A 117 -6.01 3.45 1.88
C GLN A 117 -6.59 4.64 1.12
N ARG A 118 -7.12 5.65 1.83
CA ARG A 118 -7.68 6.86 1.22
C ARG A 118 -6.62 7.64 0.45
N LEU A 119 -5.47 7.90 1.08
CA LEU A 119 -4.36 8.59 0.42
C LEU A 119 -3.79 7.76 -0.74
N GLY A 120 -3.78 6.44 -0.60
CA GLY A 120 -3.34 5.53 -1.65
C GLY A 120 -4.18 5.69 -2.92
N ILE A 121 -5.50 5.75 -2.79
CA ILE A 121 -6.41 5.99 -3.91
C ILE A 121 -6.23 7.41 -4.47
N ILE A 122 -6.10 8.43 -3.61
CA ILE A 122 -5.90 9.82 -4.05
C ILE A 122 -4.60 9.98 -4.85
N THR A 123 -3.51 9.33 -4.42
CA THR A 123 -2.19 9.37 -5.07
C THR A 123 -2.23 8.86 -6.52
N LEU A 124 -3.16 7.95 -6.85
CA LEU A 124 -3.28 7.39 -8.19
C LEU A 124 -3.59 8.48 -9.24
N ALA A 125 -4.38 9.49 -8.88
CA ALA A 125 -4.79 10.55 -9.81
C ALA A 125 -3.60 11.39 -10.34
N PRO A 126 -2.78 12.05 -9.51
CA PRO A 126 -1.61 12.79 -10.00
C PRO A 126 -0.57 11.86 -10.64
N LEU A 127 -0.43 10.62 -10.17
CA LEU A 127 0.50 9.66 -10.74
C LEU A 127 0.11 9.27 -12.18
N ALA A 128 -1.16 8.94 -12.40
CA ALA A 128 -1.69 8.64 -13.73
C ALA A 128 -1.63 9.88 -14.63
N ALA A 129 -2.00 11.05 -14.11
CA ALA A 129 -1.93 12.30 -14.84
C ALA A 129 -0.50 12.64 -15.28
N ALA A 130 0.51 12.39 -14.45
CA ALA A 130 1.92 12.57 -14.83
C ALA A 130 2.32 11.64 -15.99
N CYS A 131 1.85 10.39 -15.98
CA CYS A 131 2.11 9.44 -17.07
C CYS A 131 1.43 9.89 -18.37
N LEU A 132 0.18 10.37 -18.30
CA LEU A 132 -0.57 10.84 -19.47
C LEU A 132 -0.03 12.17 -20.02
N SER A 133 0.42 13.08 -19.15
CA SER A 133 1.01 14.36 -19.55
C SER A 133 2.42 14.21 -20.11
N SER A 134 3.05 13.03 -20.02
CA SER A 134 4.41 12.79 -20.52
C SER A 134 4.56 13.07 -22.03
N ALA A 135 3.50 12.83 -22.81
CA ALA A 135 3.46 13.15 -24.24
C ALA A 135 3.54 14.66 -24.53
N LEU A 136 3.23 15.50 -23.54
CA LEU A 136 3.33 16.96 -23.64
C LEU A 136 4.71 17.50 -23.24
N ALA A 137 5.59 16.64 -22.73
CA ALA A 137 6.93 16.98 -22.28
C ALA A 137 8.04 16.25 -23.09
N PRO A 138 7.98 16.18 -24.44
CA PRO A 138 9.07 15.56 -25.19
C PRO A 138 10.35 16.39 -25.05
N PRO A 139 11.52 15.76 -24.86
CA PRO A 139 12.79 16.45 -24.95
C PRO A 139 12.95 17.09 -26.34
N ASP A 140 13.26 18.39 -26.42
CA ASP A 140 13.68 19.01 -27.68
C ASP A 140 15.13 18.57 -27.98
N PRO A 141 15.38 17.76 -29.03
CA PRO A 141 16.69 17.21 -29.30
C PRO A 141 17.70 18.22 -29.83
N ARG A 142 17.30 19.46 -30.15
CA ARG A 142 18.12 20.40 -30.91
C ARG A 142 18.56 21.62 -30.13
N ASN A 143 17.71 22.19 -29.27
CA ASN A 143 17.98 23.50 -28.67
C ASN A 143 17.75 23.59 -27.14
N GLY A 144 17.35 22.50 -26.45
CA GLY A 144 17.02 22.54 -25.01
C GLY A 144 15.73 23.31 -24.66
N ASN A 145 15.10 23.98 -25.64
CA ASN A 145 13.88 24.78 -25.52
C ASN A 145 12.61 23.94 -25.79
N GLY A 146 12.51 22.76 -25.16
CA GLY A 146 11.29 21.95 -25.19
C GLY A 146 10.09 22.69 -24.59
N ASN A 147 8.89 22.08 -24.70
CA ASN A 147 7.67 22.63 -24.12
C ASN A 147 7.79 22.76 -22.58
N THR A 148 8.19 23.94 -22.10
CA THR A 148 8.43 24.19 -20.68
C THR A 148 7.16 24.04 -19.86
N VAL A 149 6.01 24.46 -20.39
CA VAL A 149 4.71 24.30 -19.73
C VAL A 149 4.36 22.82 -19.55
N GLY A 150 4.48 22.02 -20.62
CA GLY A 150 4.22 20.58 -20.55
C GLY A 150 5.14 19.86 -19.56
N ARG A 151 6.43 20.23 -19.55
CA ARG A 151 7.41 19.74 -18.58
C ARG A 151 7.05 20.13 -17.15
N ASP A 152 6.70 21.38 -16.90
CA ASP A 152 6.40 21.87 -15.56
C ASP A 152 5.09 21.24 -15.02
N ILE A 153 4.12 20.96 -15.90
CA ILE A 153 2.93 20.14 -15.59
C ILE A 153 3.34 18.72 -15.21
N HIS A 154 4.16 18.05 -16.02
CA HIS A 154 4.63 16.68 -15.72
C HIS A 154 5.41 16.62 -14.40
N LEU A 155 6.31 17.59 -14.17
CA LEU A 155 7.10 17.68 -12.95
C LEU A 155 6.24 17.95 -11.72
N SER A 156 5.27 18.86 -11.81
CA SER A 156 4.38 19.18 -10.69
C SER A 156 3.46 18.01 -10.34
N LEU A 157 2.89 17.32 -11.35
CA LEU A 157 2.08 16.12 -11.14
C LEU A 157 2.91 14.96 -10.57
N GLY A 158 4.12 14.74 -11.10
CA GLY A 158 5.05 13.73 -10.59
C GLY A 158 5.49 14.02 -9.15
N SER A 159 5.78 15.28 -8.83
CA SER A 159 6.15 15.71 -7.48
C SER A 159 4.99 15.52 -6.51
N LEU A 160 3.77 15.90 -6.91
CA LEU A 160 2.57 15.68 -6.10
C LEU A 160 2.31 14.19 -5.87
N ALA A 161 2.51 13.35 -6.89
CA ALA A 161 2.42 11.89 -6.75
C ALA A 161 3.44 11.33 -5.76
N VAL A 162 4.72 11.73 -5.84
CA VAL A 162 5.76 11.26 -4.91
C VAL A 162 5.50 11.74 -3.47
N MET A 163 5.10 12.99 -3.28
CA MET A 163 4.77 13.52 -1.94
C MET A 163 3.56 12.81 -1.32
N SER A 164 2.47 12.66 -2.10
CA SER A 164 1.26 11.95 -1.63
C SER A 164 1.52 10.46 -1.37
N TYR A 165 2.38 9.83 -2.17
CA TYR A 165 2.87 8.48 -1.91
C TYR A 165 3.68 8.39 -0.62
N GLY A 166 4.60 9.33 -0.38
CA GLY A 166 5.37 9.41 0.87
C GLY A 166 4.47 9.53 2.10
N ALA A 167 3.44 10.39 2.03
CA ALA A 167 2.43 10.49 3.08
C ALA A 167 1.64 9.17 3.26
N THR A 168 1.27 8.51 2.18
CA THR A 168 0.62 7.18 2.20
C THR A 168 1.50 6.14 2.90
N ALA A 169 2.78 6.08 2.55
CA ALA A 169 3.74 5.15 3.14
C ALA A 169 3.96 5.42 4.64
N TYR A 170 3.98 6.68 5.06
CA TYR A 170 4.10 7.07 6.47
C TYR A 170 3.01 6.41 7.33
N TYR A 171 1.75 6.46 6.92
CA TYR A 171 0.65 5.86 7.68
C TYR A 171 0.73 4.33 7.75
N ALA A 172 1.29 3.66 6.74
CA ALA A 172 1.53 2.21 6.78
C ALA A 172 2.67 1.84 7.73
N ILE A 173 3.79 2.55 7.66
CA ILE A 173 4.99 2.26 8.47
C ILE A 173 4.74 2.56 9.95
N ARG A 174 4.00 3.63 10.24
CA ARG A 174 3.82 4.15 11.59
C ARG A 174 2.58 3.57 12.30
N ALA A 175 1.76 2.78 11.60
CA ALA A 175 0.64 2.06 12.21
C ALA A 175 1.12 1.07 13.28
N PRO A 176 0.45 0.98 14.45
CA PRO A 176 0.76 -0.03 15.46
C PRO A 176 0.72 -1.45 14.87
N LYS A 177 1.73 -2.25 15.20
CA LYS A 177 1.76 -3.68 14.86
C LYS A 177 0.96 -4.45 15.90
N ILE A 178 0.18 -5.41 15.43
CA ILE A 178 -0.51 -6.41 16.25
C ILE A 178 -0.11 -7.78 15.74
N ASP A 179 -0.20 -8.79 16.59
CA ASP A 179 0.00 -10.17 16.15
C ASP A 179 -1.31 -10.69 15.55
N ASP A 180 -1.49 -10.49 14.24
CA ASP A 180 -2.67 -10.91 13.48
C ASP A 180 -2.41 -12.10 12.54
N GLY A 181 -1.27 -12.79 12.73
CA GLY A 181 -0.84 -13.90 11.88
C GLY A 181 -0.39 -13.46 10.48
N HIS A 182 -0.41 -14.38 9.52
CA HIS A 182 0.06 -14.09 8.16
C HIS A 182 -0.98 -13.33 7.32
N ALA A 183 -0.52 -12.38 6.51
CA ALA A 183 -1.35 -11.70 5.53
C ALA A 183 -1.97 -12.68 4.52
N ARG A 184 -3.28 -12.55 4.27
CA ARG A 184 -4.05 -13.42 3.38
C ARG A 184 -4.69 -12.64 2.22
N GLY A 185 -5.01 -13.36 1.14
CA GLY A 185 -5.65 -12.85 -0.08
C GLY A 185 -5.07 -11.54 -0.62
N GLY A 186 -5.92 -10.53 -0.80
CA GLY A 186 -5.54 -9.23 -1.39
C GLY A 186 -4.39 -8.51 -0.68
N ILE A 187 -4.34 -8.60 0.65
CA ILE A 187 -3.27 -7.98 1.46
C ILE A 187 -1.92 -8.64 1.17
N LYS A 188 -1.90 -9.96 0.97
CA LYS A 188 -0.67 -10.69 0.58
C LYS A 188 -0.15 -10.18 -0.76
N TRP A 189 -1.03 -10.00 -1.75
CA TRP A 189 -0.68 -9.46 -3.06
C TRP A 189 -0.17 -8.02 -3.00
N HIS A 190 -0.82 -7.15 -2.22
CA HIS A 190 -0.32 -5.79 -1.98
C HIS A 190 1.12 -5.80 -1.44
N LYS A 191 1.41 -6.67 -0.45
CA LYS A 191 2.76 -6.82 0.12
C LYS A 191 3.79 -7.37 -0.87
N TYR A 192 3.38 -8.06 -1.93
CA TYR A 192 4.28 -8.43 -3.02
C TYR A 192 4.49 -7.30 -4.01
N LEU A 193 3.42 -6.61 -4.39
CA LEU A 193 3.46 -5.49 -5.33
C LEU A 193 4.27 -4.30 -4.81
N ILE A 194 4.42 -4.16 -3.48
CA ILE A 194 5.26 -3.11 -2.91
C ILE A 194 6.74 -3.21 -3.32
N TYR A 195 7.23 -4.42 -3.60
CA TYR A 195 8.60 -4.62 -4.11
C TYR A 195 8.79 -4.10 -5.54
N VAL A 196 7.70 -3.75 -6.24
CA VAL A 196 7.74 -3.15 -7.57
C VAL A 196 7.39 -1.67 -7.48
N HIS A 197 6.22 -1.33 -6.92
CA HIS A 197 5.76 0.06 -6.94
C HIS A 197 6.56 0.97 -6.00
N ALA A 198 7.10 0.51 -4.86
CA ALA A 198 7.87 1.37 -3.97
C ALA A 198 9.23 1.76 -4.57
N PRO A 199 10.06 0.81 -5.06
CA PRO A 199 11.28 1.17 -5.79
C PRO A 199 10.98 1.99 -7.05
N GLY A 200 9.90 1.68 -7.76
CA GLY A 200 9.45 2.43 -8.93
C GLY A 200 9.19 3.91 -8.64
N MET A 201 8.52 4.22 -7.52
CA MET A 201 8.27 5.60 -7.07
C MET A 201 9.55 6.38 -6.70
N VAL A 202 10.64 5.69 -6.39
CA VAL A 202 11.96 6.29 -6.13
C VAL A 202 12.74 6.45 -7.43
N LEU A 203 12.79 5.41 -8.26
CA LEU A 203 13.60 5.40 -9.49
C LEU A 203 13.05 6.33 -10.56
N THR A 204 11.73 6.40 -10.72
CA THR A 204 11.08 7.22 -11.76
C THR A 204 11.55 8.68 -11.76
N PRO A 205 11.51 9.44 -10.64
CA PRO A 205 11.97 10.84 -10.63
C PRO A 205 13.49 10.97 -10.87
N ILE A 206 14.30 10.02 -10.40
CA ILE A 206 15.75 10.02 -10.62
C ILE A 206 16.05 9.88 -12.12
N LEU A 207 15.44 8.89 -12.78
CA LEU A 207 15.61 8.66 -14.21
C LEU A 207 15.06 9.84 -15.04
N GLY A 208 13.98 10.47 -14.59
CA GLY A 208 13.43 11.67 -15.21
C GLY A 208 14.39 12.85 -15.14
N ALA A 209 15.03 13.08 -13.98
CA ALA A 209 16.03 14.12 -13.81
C ALA A 209 17.28 13.87 -14.68
N MET A 210 17.74 12.62 -14.78
CA MET A 210 18.85 12.25 -15.67
C MET A 210 18.50 12.49 -17.15
N ALA A 211 17.29 12.08 -17.58
CA ALA A 211 16.83 12.30 -18.94
C ALA A 211 16.72 13.80 -19.26
N PHE A 212 16.24 14.60 -18.31
CA PHE A 212 16.21 16.05 -18.43
C PHE A 212 17.61 16.66 -18.56
N GLN A 213 18.57 16.22 -17.75
CA GLN A 213 19.95 16.69 -17.82
C GLN A 213 20.61 16.38 -19.16
N GLN A 214 20.45 15.15 -19.68
CA GLN A 214 20.94 14.76 -21.01
C GLN A 214 20.34 15.66 -22.10
N ALA A 215 19.01 15.85 -22.08
CA ALA A 215 18.33 16.72 -23.03
C ALA A 215 18.81 18.18 -22.96
N ASN A 216 19.01 18.70 -21.75
CA ASN A 216 19.50 20.06 -21.53
C ASN A 216 20.96 20.26 -22.00
N ASN A 217 21.74 19.18 -22.08
CA ASN A 217 23.08 19.17 -22.67
C ASN A 217 23.07 19.04 -24.20
N GLY A 218 21.89 18.99 -24.84
CA GLY A 218 21.76 18.76 -26.28
C GLY A 218 21.97 17.30 -26.69
N GLU A 219 21.98 16.37 -25.73
CA GLU A 219 22.11 14.93 -25.99
C GLU A 219 20.73 14.29 -26.21
N LYS A 220 20.70 13.22 -27.00
CA LYS A 220 19.54 12.32 -26.99
C LYS A 220 19.52 11.54 -25.68
N VAL A 221 18.33 11.30 -25.11
CA VAL A 221 18.23 10.48 -23.89
C VAL A 221 18.76 9.07 -24.16
N HIS A 222 19.68 8.62 -23.31
CA HIS A 222 20.40 7.34 -23.47
C HIS A 222 20.70 6.66 -22.12
N GLY A 223 21.22 5.43 -22.19
CA GLY A 223 21.57 4.65 -21.00
C GLY A 223 20.36 4.32 -20.13
N ILE A 224 20.53 4.33 -18.81
CA ILE A 224 19.43 4.01 -17.89
C ILE A 224 18.32 5.09 -17.90
N ALA A 225 18.65 6.33 -18.27
CA ALA A 225 17.68 7.43 -18.31
C ALA A 225 16.56 7.17 -19.33
N SER A 226 16.85 6.46 -20.43
CA SER A 226 15.82 6.09 -21.41
C SER A 226 14.78 5.10 -20.87
N ALA A 227 15.03 4.48 -19.72
CA ALA A 227 14.08 3.60 -19.06
C ALA A 227 13.01 4.35 -18.24
N HIS A 228 13.09 5.69 -18.09
CA HIS A 228 12.16 6.48 -17.27
C HIS A 228 10.68 6.13 -17.55
N ALA A 229 10.26 6.14 -18.82
CA ALA A 229 8.88 5.85 -19.20
C ALA A 229 8.47 4.41 -18.88
N ALA A 230 9.35 3.44 -19.14
CA ALA A 230 9.09 2.04 -18.85
C ALA A 230 8.93 1.79 -17.34
N VAL A 231 9.80 2.39 -16.52
CA VAL A 231 9.72 2.32 -15.06
C VAL A 231 8.46 3.02 -14.56
N ALA A 232 8.11 4.19 -15.10
CA ALA A 232 6.90 4.92 -14.73
C ALA A 232 5.62 4.10 -14.98
N TRP A 233 5.47 3.54 -16.18
CA TRP A 233 4.31 2.70 -16.53
C TRP A 233 4.24 1.42 -15.70
N THR A 234 5.38 0.78 -15.45
CA THR A 234 5.45 -0.41 -14.57
C THR A 234 5.04 -0.05 -13.14
N THR A 235 5.46 1.11 -12.65
CA THR A 235 5.12 1.63 -11.32
C THR A 235 3.61 1.89 -11.23
N VAL A 236 3.02 2.60 -12.19
CA VAL A 236 1.57 2.86 -12.26
C VAL A 236 0.77 1.56 -12.31
N ALA A 237 1.20 0.60 -13.14
CA ALA A 237 0.50 -0.67 -13.29
C ALA A 237 0.54 -1.46 -11.97
N SER A 238 1.72 -1.60 -11.36
CA SER A 238 1.88 -2.28 -10.07
C SER A 238 1.12 -1.59 -8.95
N TYR A 239 1.12 -0.25 -8.91
CA TYR A 239 0.44 0.53 -7.90
C TYR A 239 -1.09 0.38 -8.02
N SER A 240 -1.61 0.47 -9.25
CA SER A 240 -3.04 0.26 -9.54
C SER A 240 -3.46 -1.17 -9.22
N ALA A 241 -2.65 -2.17 -9.57
CA ALA A 241 -2.89 -3.56 -9.21
C ALA A 241 -2.93 -3.75 -7.68
N ALA A 242 -2.09 -3.04 -6.92
CA ALA A 242 -2.08 -3.11 -5.46
C ALA A 242 -3.36 -2.54 -4.84
N ILE A 243 -3.92 -1.46 -5.42
CA ILE A 243 -5.22 -0.88 -5.02
C ILE A 243 -6.36 -1.88 -5.31
N LEU A 244 -6.35 -2.48 -6.49
CA LEU A 244 -7.36 -3.48 -6.86
C LEU A 244 -7.27 -4.73 -5.97
N ALA A 245 -6.07 -5.20 -5.68
CA ALA A 245 -5.85 -6.37 -4.83
C ALA A 245 -6.48 -6.21 -3.44
N VAL A 246 -6.35 -5.04 -2.81
CA VAL A 246 -6.94 -4.77 -1.48
C VAL A 246 -8.44 -4.44 -1.53
N SER A 247 -9.00 -4.26 -2.74
CA SER A 247 -10.43 -3.99 -2.93
C SER A 247 -11.24 -5.26 -3.18
N TRP A 248 -10.60 -6.40 -3.45
CA TRP A 248 -11.28 -7.66 -3.74
C TRP A 248 -11.65 -8.44 -2.47
N PRO A 249 -12.91 -8.93 -2.34
CA PRO A 249 -13.32 -9.71 -1.18
C PRO A 249 -12.58 -11.05 -1.09
N LEU A 250 -12.23 -11.47 0.13
CA LEU A 250 -11.68 -12.79 0.39
C LEU A 250 -12.76 -13.83 0.10
N THR A 251 -12.72 -14.44 -1.07
CA THR A 251 -13.52 -15.63 -1.35
C THR A 251 -12.87 -16.81 -0.61
N HIS A 252 -13.48 -17.22 0.50
CA HIS A 252 -13.15 -18.48 1.14
C HIS A 252 -13.65 -19.61 0.23
N LYS A 253 -12.72 -20.35 -0.40
CA LYS A 253 -13.05 -21.67 -0.93
C LYS A 253 -13.08 -22.61 0.27
N ASN A 254 -14.28 -23.10 0.57
CA ASN A 254 -14.51 -24.19 1.52
C ASN A 254 -13.92 -25.49 0.98
#